data_AF-A0A352UF35-F1
#
_entry.id   AF-A0A352UF35-F1
#
_cell.length_a   1.000
_cell.length_b   1.000
_cell.length_c   1.000
_cell.angle_alpha   90.00
_cell.angle_beta   90.00
_cell.angle_gamma   90.00
#
_symmetry.space_group_name_H-M   'P 1'
#
loop_
_entity.id
_entity.type
_entity.pdbx_description
1 polymer ?
#
loop_
_entity_poly.entity_id
_entity_poly.type
_entity_poly.pdbx_seq_one_letter_code
_entity_poly.pdbx_strand_id
1 'polypeptide(L)' 'VKINTTYSFGLDDQEFVVAFETDSPSDFVDLVMDLRATETSLYTLRDVPIFTAIRRSFDDTLDSLGG' A
#
# COMPACT_ATOMS: atom_id res chain seq x y z
N VAL A 1 7.38 3.04 9.39
CA VAL A 1 6.55 2.30 8.41
C VAL A 1 6.90 0.81 8.44
N LYS A 2 5.93 -0.07 8.69
CA LYS A 2 6.09 -1.52 8.55
C LYS A 2 5.70 -1.93 7.12
N ILE A 3 6.52 -2.78 6.50
CA ILE A 3 6.38 -3.18 5.10
C ILE A 3 6.04 -4.67 5.05
N ASN A 4 4.98 -5.02 4.30
CA ASN A 4 4.64 -6.39 3.97
C ASN A 4 4.70 -6.53 2.45
N THR A 5 5.52 -7.46 1.96
CA THR A 5 5.67 -7.75 0.52
C THR A 5 5.38 -9.22 0.29
N THR A 6 4.35 -9.52 -0.50
CA THR A 6 3.91 -10.89 -0.76
C THR A 6 3.79 -11.13 -2.25
N TYR A 7 4.18 -12.32 -2.69
CA TYR A 7 4.03 -12.78 -4.07
C TYR A 7 2.58 -13.13 -4.38
N SER A 8 2.07 -12.71 -5.53
CA SER A 8 0.69 -12.98 -5.99
C SER A 8 0.60 -13.82 -7.26
N PHE A 9 1.70 -14.45 -7.67
CA PHE A 9 1.73 -15.33 -8.84
C PHE A 9 0.70 -16.47 -8.74
N GLY A 10 -0.16 -16.58 -9.76
CA GLY A 10 -1.21 -17.59 -9.83
C GLY A 10 -2.46 -17.26 -9.00
N LEU A 11 -2.49 -16.11 -8.31
CA LEU A 11 -3.67 -15.63 -7.56
C LEU A 11 -4.30 -14.38 -8.20
N ASP A 12 -3.48 -13.48 -8.72
CA ASP A 12 -3.94 -12.20 -9.29
C ASP A 12 -3.03 -11.75 -10.45
N ASP A 13 -3.44 -10.70 -11.16
CA ASP A 13 -2.73 -10.13 -12.32
C ASP A 13 -1.42 -9.43 -11.94
N GLN A 14 -1.22 -9.10 -10.66
CA GLN A 14 0.00 -8.48 -10.18
C GLN A 14 1.03 -9.54 -9.77
N GLU A 15 2.31 -9.21 -9.90
CA GLU A 15 3.42 -10.07 -9.44
C GLU A 15 3.59 -10.02 -7.91
N PHE A 16 3.33 -8.85 -7.34
CA PHE A 16 3.45 -8.57 -5.92
C PHE A 16 2.25 -7.79 -5.40
N VAL A 17 1.91 -8.05 -4.15
CA VAL A 17 1.07 -7.17 -3.33
C VAL A 17 1.95 -6.59 -2.23
N VAL A 18 1.95 -5.26 -2.13
CA VAL A 18 2.71 -4.52 -1.12
C VAL A 18 1.75 -3.77 -0.21
N ALA A 19 1.94 -3.91 1.10
CA ALA A 19 1.16 -3.20 2.10
C ALA A 19 2.07 -2.47 3.09
N PHE A 20 1.76 -1.21 3.36
CA PHE A 20 2.48 -0.36 4.30
C PHE A 20 1.56 0.00 5.47
N GLU A 21 2.07 -0.19 6.68
CA GLU A 21 1.36 0.17 7.91
C GLU A 21 2.15 1.27 8.64
N THR A 22 1.49 2.37 8.96
CA THR A 22 2.06 3.51 9.68
C THR A 22 0.98 4.30 10.41
N ASP A 23 1.34 4.94 11.52
CA ASP A 23 0.44 5.81 12.28
C ASP A 23 0.33 7.21 11.66
N SER A 24 1.34 7.63 10.89
CA SER A 24 1.36 8.91 10.18
C SER A 24 1.43 8.71 8.65
N PRO A 25 0.46 9.23 7.87
CA PRO A 25 0.48 9.14 6.42
C PRO A 25 1.68 9.85 5.76
N SER A 26 2.27 10.86 6.40
CA SER A 26 3.47 11.55 5.89
C SER A 26 4.62 10.57 5.65
N ASP A 27 4.80 9.64 6.58
CA ASP A 27 5.91 8.70 6.56
C ASP A 27 5.83 7.76 5.36
N PHE A 28 4.62 7.45 4.89
CA PHE A 28 4.42 6.68 3.66
C PHE A 28 4.81 7.50 2.42
N VAL A 29 4.43 8.77 2.37
CA VAL A 29 4.77 9.66 1.24
C VAL A 29 6.28 9.83 1.13
N ASP A 30 6.94 10.13 2.25
CA ASP A 30 8.39 10.31 2.30
C ASP A 30 9.11 9.02 1.87
N LEU A 31 8.69 7.86 2.39
CA LEU A 31 9.25 6.56 2.02
C LEU A 31 9.09 6.26 0.52
N VAL A 32 7.90 6.49 -0.05
CA VAL A 32 7.67 6.25 -1.48
C VAL A 32 8.50 7.20 -2.34
N MET A 33 8.66 8.46 -1.92
CA MET A 33 9.53 9.41 -2.63
C MET A 33 10.99 8.95 -2.62
N ASP A 34 11.49 8.45 -1.50
CA ASP A 34 12.84 7.88 -1.43
C ASP A 34 12.99 6.66 -2.35
N LEU A 35 12.00 5.77 -2.37
CA LEU A 35 12.01 4.58 -3.24
C LEU A 35 12.00 4.95 -4.74
N ARG A 36 11.34 6.06 -5.13
CA ARG A 36 11.37 6.55 -6.52
C ARG A 36 12.77 6.95 -6.97
N ALA A 37 13.61 7.44 -6.07
CA ALA A 37 14.98 7.85 -6.40
C ALA A 37 15.94 6.67 -6.56
N THR A 38 15.52 5.44 -6.22
CA THR A 38 16.36 4.25 -6.34
C THR A 38 16.42 3.70 -7.77
N GLU A 39 17.52 3.03 -8.10
CA GLU A 39 17.68 2.34 -9.40
C GLU A 39 16.62 1.25 -9.62
N THR A 40 16.07 0.67 -8.55
CA THR A 40 15.01 -0.34 -8.61
C THR A 40 13.75 0.19 -9.29
N SER A 41 13.49 1.50 -9.23
CA SER A 41 12.32 2.11 -9.88
C SER A 41 12.31 1.88 -11.41
N LEU A 42 13.48 1.75 -12.05
CA LEU A 42 13.61 1.47 -13.48
C LEU A 42 13.05 0.10 -13.88
N TYR A 43 12.92 -0.80 -12.92
CA TYR A 43 12.43 -2.17 -13.12
C TYR A 43 10.98 -2.35 -12.65
N THR A 44 10.28 -1.26 -12.32
CA THR A 44 8.87 -1.30 -11.93
C THR A 44 7.99 -1.01 -13.15
N LEU A 45 7.26 -2.02 -13.63
CA LEU A 45 6.34 -1.85 -14.77
C LEU A 45 5.05 -1.12 -14.38
N ARG A 46 4.47 -1.46 -13.22
CA ARG A 46 3.20 -0.91 -12.73
C ARG A 46 3.13 -0.95 -11.21
N ASP A 47 2.68 0.14 -10.60
CA ASP A 47 2.52 0.34 -9.15
C ASP A 47 1.14 0.91 -8.77
N VAL A 48 0.18 0.78 -9.68
CA VAL A 48 -1.21 1.24 -9.53
C VAL A 48 -2.19 0.08 -9.66
N PRO A 49 -3.37 0.15 -9.01
CA PRO A 49 -3.86 1.23 -8.14
C PRO A 49 -3.24 1.24 -6.73
N ILE A 50 -3.22 2.42 -6.09
CA ILE A 50 -2.85 2.58 -4.68
C ILE A 50 -4.10 2.83 -3.86
N PHE A 51 -4.32 2.02 -2.83
CA PHE A 51 -5.41 2.20 -1.87
C PHE A 51 -4.85 2.71 -0.55
N THR A 52 -5.35 3.86 -0.10
CA THR A 52 -5.03 4.42 1.22
C THR A 52 -6.26 4.33 2.10
N ALA A 53 -6.11 3.77 3.30
CA ALA A 53 -7.20 3.58 4.24
C ALA A 53 -6.76 3.88 5.67
N ILE A 54 -7.74 4.19 6.52
CA ILE A 54 -7.53 4.35 7.97
C ILE A 54 -7.98 3.06 8.64
N ARG A 55 -7.13 2.48 9.48
CA ARG A 55 -7.52 1.33 10.31
C ARG A 55 -8.62 1.76 11.28
N ARG A 56 -9.73 1.04 11.26
CA ARG A 56 -10.91 1.27 12.11
C ARG A 56 -11.32 -0.03 12.80
N SER A 57 -12.11 0.08 13.87
CA SER A 57 -12.80 -1.09 14.41
C SER A 57 -13.86 -1.57 13.42
N PHE A 58 -14.38 -2.78 13.62
CA PHE A 58 -15.43 -3.33 12.77
C PHE A 58 -16.69 -2.46 12.81
N ASP A 59 -17.11 -2.06 14.02
CA ASP A 59 -18.30 -1.22 14.22
C ASP A 59 -18.14 0.15 13.57
N ASP A 60 -17.01 0.84 13.79
CA ASP A 60 -16.73 2.14 13.16
C ASP A 60 -16.69 2.05 11.62
N THR A 61 -16.27 0.91 11.09
CA THR A 61 -16.23 0.67 9.65
C THR A 61 -17.65 0.57 9.09
N LEU A 62 -18.52 -0.20 9.74
CA LEU A 62 -19.92 -0.35 9.35
C LEU A 62 -20.66 1.00 9.40
N ASP A 63 -20.48 1.74 10.48
CA ASP A 63 -21.10 3.07 10.64
C ASP A 63 -20.64 4.05 9.54
N SER A 64 -19.42 3.88 9.02
CA SER A 64 -18.89 4.74 7.97
C SER A 64 -19.40 4.44 6.55
N LEU A 65 -20.12 3.33 6.35
CA LEU A 65 -20.62 2.93 5.02
C LEU A 65 -21.79 3.79 4.51
N GLY A 66 -22.28 4.74 5.31
CA GLY A 66 -23.23 5.76 4.86
C GLY A 66 -24.63 5.23 4.53
N GLY A 67 -25.01 4.09 5.10
CA GLY A 67 -26.34 3.46 4.98
C GLY A 67 -27.33 3.95 6.04
#